data_AF-A0A936W399-F1
#
_entry.id   AF-A0A936W399-F1
#
_cell.length_a   1.000
_cell.length_b   1.000
_cell.length_c   1.000
_cell.angle_alpha   90.00
_cell.angle_beta   90.00
_cell.angle_gamma   90.00
#
_symmetry.space_group_name_H-M   'P 1'
#
loop_
_entity.id
_entity.type
_entity.pdbx_description
1 polymer ?
#
loop_
_entity_poly.entity_id
_entity_poly.type
_entity_poly.pdbx_seq_one_letter_code
_entity_poly.pdbx_strand_id
1 'polypeptide(L)'
;MTHHILNGDCLADHLKETNLNGDYIICREALIDGPIQPGNLETFWSARAAYIQETYHDNTENYFSRVVSEFSKIRSIPPDAEVCLWFEHDLFCQVNMWFVMSLLHKDGIKRNISRVFPVVHDTK
;
A
#
# COMPACT_ATOMS: atom_id res chain seq x y z
N MET A 1 -17.38 -5.18 4.64
CA MET A 1 -16.75 -3.86 4.41
C MET A 1 -15.54 -4.10 3.51
N THR A 2 -15.30 -3.23 2.53
CA THR A 2 -14.27 -3.44 1.51
C THR A 2 -13.16 -2.39 1.70
N HIS A 3 -11.90 -2.84 1.69
CA HIS A 3 -10.73 -1.98 1.75
C HIS A 3 -10.00 -2.01 0.41
N HIS A 4 -9.85 -0.86 -0.22
CA HIS A 4 -9.11 -0.68 -1.45
C HIS A 4 -7.70 -0.17 -1.13
N ILE A 5 -6.69 -1.01 -1.35
CA ILE A 5 -5.27 -0.65 -1.19
C ILE A 5 -4.74 -0.20 -2.55
N LEU A 6 -4.35 1.07 -2.64
CA LEU A 6 -3.98 1.75 -3.87
C LEU A 6 -2.48 2.04 -3.91
N ASN A 7 -1.83 1.89 -5.06
CA ASN A 7 -0.38 2.15 -5.19
C ASN A 7 0.03 3.63 -5.05
N GLY A 8 -0.92 4.59 -5.03
CA GLY A 8 -0.58 6.01 -4.88
C GLY A 8 -1.77 6.95 -4.94
N ASP A 9 -1.51 8.23 -4.63
CA ASP A 9 -2.55 9.26 -4.52
C ASP A 9 -3.23 9.57 -5.86
N CYS A 10 -2.50 9.49 -7.00
CA CYS A 10 -3.09 9.73 -8.33
C CYS A 10 -4.30 8.84 -8.59
N LEU A 11 -4.20 7.54 -8.33
CA LEU A 11 -5.32 6.61 -8.49
C LEU A 11 -6.40 6.88 -7.42
N ALA A 12 -5.99 7.21 -6.20
CA ALA A 12 -6.92 7.51 -5.12
C ALA A 12 -7.82 8.70 -5.45
N ASP A 13 -7.27 9.76 -6.03
CA ASP A 13 -8.02 10.96 -6.37
C ASP A 13 -9.07 10.67 -7.45
N HIS A 14 -8.71 9.89 -8.49
CA HIS A 14 -9.68 9.45 -9.49
C HIS A 14 -10.78 8.55 -8.90
N LEU A 15 -10.43 7.61 -8.01
CA LEU A 15 -11.41 6.69 -7.42
C LEU A 15 -12.37 7.39 -6.44
N LYS A 16 -11.92 8.43 -5.72
CA LYS A 16 -12.78 9.24 -4.84
C LYS A 16 -13.88 9.99 -5.59
N GLU A 17 -13.67 10.26 -6.88
CA GLU A 17 -14.68 10.88 -7.75
C GLU A 17 -15.74 9.88 -8.25
N THR A 18 -15.54 8.59 -8.01
CA THR A 18 -16.49 7.54 -8.39
C THR A 18 -17.44 7.17 -7.25
N ASN A 19 -18.49 6.40 -7.57
CA ASN A 19 -19.41 5.82 -6.58
C ASN A 19 -18.88 4.49 -5.99
N LEU A 20 -17.58 4.22 -6.07
CA LEU A 20 -16.99 3.02 -5.49
C LEU A 20 -17.00 3.13 -3.95
N ASN A 21 -17.78 2.25 -3.32
CA ASN A 21 -17.91 2.21 -1.87
C ASN A 21 -16.77 1.41 -1.23
N GLY A 22 -16.25 1.90 -0.11
CA GLY A 22 -15.22 1.23 0.67
C GLY A 22 -14.23 2.23 1.26
N ASP A 23 -13.29 1.70 2.05
CA ASP A 23 -12.22 2.51 2.61
C ASP A 23 -11.01 2.49 1.68
N TYR A 24 -10.38 3.64 1.49
CA TYR A 24 -9.14 3.77 0.72
C TYR A 24 -7.93 3.77 1.65
N ILE A 25 -6.96 2.91 1.35
CA ILE A 25 -5.65 2.87 1.98
C ILE A 25 -4.60 3.10 0.89
N ILE A 26 -3.73 4.09 1.09
CA ILE A 26 -2.86 4.57 0.01
C ILE A 26 -1.41 4.18 0.32
N CYS A 27 -0.85 3.30 -0.51
CA CYS A 27 0.53 2.83 -0.40
C CYS A 27 1.48 3.92 -0.92
N ARG A 28 1.87 4.84 -0.04
CA ARG A 28 2.80 5.94 -0.34
C ARG A 28 4.26 5.50 -0.16
N GLU A 29 4.65 4.42 -0.83
CA GLU A 29 6.01 3.90 -0.80
C GLU A 29 6.56 3.69 -2.23
N ALA A 30 7.87 3.78 -2.34
CA ALA A 30 8.72 3.40 -3.44
C ALA A 30 9.76 2.37 -2.94
N LEU A 31 9.31 1.17 -2.55
CA LEU A 31 10.18 0.10 -2.02
C LEU A 31 11.16 -0.49 -3.04
N ILE A 32 11.05 -0.09 -4.30
CA ILE A 32 12.04 -0.40 -5.34
C ILE A 32 13.41 0.24 -5.07
N ASP A 33 13.45 1.29 -4.25
CA ASP A 33 14.66 2.06 -3.93
C ASP A 33 14.80 2.27 -2.42
N GLY A 34 16.05 2.41 -1.97
CA GLY A 34 16.41 2.60 -0.56
C GLY A 34 16.51 1.32 0.27
N PRO A 35 16.75 1.45 1.58
CA PRO A 35 17.01 0.30 2.44
C PRO A 35 15.75 -0.53 2.67
N ILE A 36 15.93 -1.86 2.67
CA ILE A 36 14.92 -2.83 3.11
C ILE A 36 15.53 -3.59 4.29
N GLN A 37 15.16 -3.21 5.51
CA GLN A 37 15.66 -3.85 6.72
C GLN A 37 14.76 -5.03 7.10
N PRO A 38 15.28 -6.26 7.19
CA PRO A 38 14.52 -7.41 7.67
C PRO A 38 14.26 -7.30 9.19
N GLY A 39 13.25 -8.01 9.68
CA GLY A 39 12.96 -8.09 11.11
C GLY A 39 11.71 -7.32 11.51
N ASN A 40 11.83 -6.38 12.45
CA ASN A 40 10.67 -5.69 13.02
C ASN A 40 10.29 -4.44 12.21
N LEU A 41 8.99 -4.12 12.19
CA LEU A 41 8.45 -3.00 11.41
C LEU A 41 8.89 -1.64 11.93
N GLU A 42 9.16 -1.49 13.23
CA GLU A 42 9.58 -0.20 13.81
C GLU A 42 10.97 0.21 13.30
N THR A 43 11.93 -0.72 13.30
CA THR A 43 13.27 -0.50 12.74
C THR A 43 13.21 -0.33 11.23
N PHE A 44 12.31 -1.05 10.55
CA PHE A 44 12.08 -0.86 9.12
C PHE A 44 11.60 0.56 8.82
N TRP A 45 10.54 1.04 9.50
CA TRP A 45 10.01 2.38 9.29
C TRP A 45 11.01 3.48 9.66
N SER A 46 11.81 3.27 10.70
CA SER A 46 12.86 4.22 11.09
C SER A 46 13.94 4.33 10.00
N ALA A 47 14.38 3.20 9.45
CA ALA A 47 15.36 3.18 8.37
C ALA A 47 14.82 3.81 7.08
N ARG A 48 13.55 3.54 6.74
CA ARG A 48 12.89 4.18 5.59
C ARG A 48 12.73 5.69 5.78
N ALA A 49 12.26 6.14 6.95
CA ALA A 49 12.09 7.55 7.24
C ALA A 49 13.42 8.33 7.11
N ALA A 50 14.52 7.78 7.64
CA ALA A 50 15.85 8.36 7.51
C ALA A 50 16.30 8.47 6.05
N TYR A 51 16.13 7.40 5.27
CA TYR A 51 16.48 7.39 3.85
C TYR A 51 15.65 8.39 3.03
N ILE A 52 14.36 8.48 3.28
CA ILE A 52 13.47 9.44 2.61
C ILE A 52 13.86 10.88 2.93
N GLN A 53 14.22 11.16 4.18
CA GLN A 53 14.71 12.47 4.58
C GLN A 53 16.04 12.83 3.90
N GLU A 54 16.98 11.90 3.85
CA GLU A 54 18.29 12.13 3.25
C GLU A 54 18.20 12.31 1.72
N THR A 55 17.43 11.45 1.06
CA THR A 55 17.41 11.35 -0.42
C THR A 55 16.41 12.30 -1.06
N TYR A 56 15.22 12.45 -0.46
CA TYR A 56 14.09 13.19 -1.02
C TYR A 56 13.73 14.45 -0.21
N HIS A 57 14.43 14.70 0.89
CA HIS A 57 14.26 15.89 1.75
C HIS A 57 12.86 16.03 2.34
N ASP A 58 12.10 14.94 2.49
CA ASP A 58 10.84 14.93 3.22
C ASP A 58 11.07 14.64 4.71
N ASN A 59 10.35 15.34 5.60
CA ASN A 59 10.53 15.20 7.04
C ASN A 59 10.13 13.79 7.51
N THR A 60 10.87 13.23 8.46
CA THR A 60 10.53 11.96 9.12
C THR A 60 9.12 11.99 9.71
N GLU A 61 8.69 13.11 10.31
CA GLU A 61 7.31 13.27 10.82
C GLU A 61 6.25 13.15 9.72
N ASN A 62 6.53 13.69 8.53
CA ASN A 62 5.66 13.55 7.36
C ASN A 62 5.59 12.10 6.91
N TYR A 63 6.74 11.39 6.90
CA TYR A 63 6.79 9.97 6.55
C TYR A 63 5.92 9.14 7.52
N PHE A 64 6.06 9.34 8.83
CA PHE A 64 5.24 8.60 9.80
C PHE A 64 3.74 8.93 9.70
N SER A 65 3.41 10.21 9.57
CA SER A 65 2.00 10.65 9.53
C SER A 65 1.29 10.30 8.22
N ARG A 66 2.00 10.26 7.08
CA ARG A 66 1.40 10.04 5.75
C ARG A 66 1.61 8.64 5.19
N VAL A 67 2.71 7.97 5.53
CA VAL A 67 3.07 6.66 4.98
C VAL A 67 2.80 5.57 6.01
N VAL A 68 3.43 5.64 7.18
CA VAL A 68 3.32 4.58 8.22
C VAL A 68 1.90 4.45 8.76
N SER A 69 1.17 5.56 8.86
CA SER A 69 -0.25 5.55 9.26
C SER A 69 -1.13 4.73 8.31
N GLU A 70 -0.89 4.76 6.99
CA GLU A 70 -1.61 3.97 5.99
C GLU A 70 -1.31 2.47 6.15
N PHE A 71 -0.04 2.11 6.33
CA PHE A 71 0.34 0.72 6.60
C PHE A 71 -0.20 0.19 7.93
N SER A 72 -0.40 1.07 8.91
CA SER A 72 -1.07 0.73 10.17
C SER A 72 -2.54 0.36 9.94
N LYS A 73 -3.25 1.05 9.02
CA LYS A 73 -4.62 0.69 8.61
C LYS A 73 -4.67 -0.72 8.02
N ILE A 74 -3.71 -1.10 7.18
CA ILE A 74 -3.64 -2.46 6.58
C ILE A 74 -3.61 -3.54 7.66
N ARG A 75 -2.82 -3.31 8.72
CA ARG A 75 -2.71 -4.25 9.84
C ARG A 75 -3.95 -4.33 10.73
N SER A 76 -4.80 -3.30 10.67
CA SER A 76 -6.06 -3.22 11.40
C SER A 76 -7.26 -3.70 10.58
N ILE A 77 -7.07 -4.16 9.34
CA ILE A 77 -8.15 -4.70 8.51
C ILE A 77 -8.75 -5.94 9.18
N PRO A 78 -10.09 -5.97 9.40
CA PRO A 78 -10.76 -7.11 9.99
C PRO A 78 -10.58 -8.41 9.18
N PRO A 79 -10.54 -9.58 9.84
CA PRO A 79 -10.42 -10.90 9.20
C PRO A 79 -11.44 -11.19 8.09
N ASP A 80 -12.66 -10.71 8.26
CA ASP A 80 -13.85 -10.94 7.42
C ASP A 80 -14.05 -9.86 6.34
N ALA A 81 -13.16 -8.87 6.27
CA ALA A 81 -13.23 -7.82 5.27
C ALA A 81 -12.75 -8.29 3.89
N GLU A 82 -13.29 -7.67 2.84
CA GLU A 82 -12.78 -7.81 1.49
C GLU A 82 -11.63 -6.84 1.25
N VAL A 83 -10.56 -7.32 0.62
CA VAL A 83 -9.39 -6.50 0.28
C VAL A 83 -9.18 -6.50 -1.22
N CYS A 84 -9.17 -5.30 -1.81
CA CYS A 84 -8.89 -5.08 -3.22
C CYS A 84 -7.52 -4.42 -3.38
N LEU A 85 -6.61 -5.08 -4.07
CA LEU A 85 -5.27 -4.59 -4.39
C LEU A 85 -5.27 -3.95 -5.77
N TRP A 86 -4.97 -2.64 -5.83
CA TRP A 86 -4.89 -1.86 -7.07
C TRP A 86 -3.44 -1.53 -7.40
N PHE A 87 -2.74 -2.51 -7.98
CA PHE A 87 -1.32 -2.44 -8.34
C PHE A 87 -1.11 -2.91 -9.79
N GLU A 88 -0.29 -2.17 -10.54
CA GLU A 88 0.02 -2.47 -11.94
C GLU A 88 1.10 -3.54 -12.10
N HIS A 89 1.50 -3.83 -13.34
CA HIS A 89 2.42 -4.92 -13.69
C HIS A 89 3.89 -4.56 -13.56
N ASP A 90 4.24 -3.28 -13.49
CA ASP A 90 5.63 -2.85 -13.39
C ASP A 90 6.27 -3.23 -12.04
N LEU A 91 7.61 -3.24 -12.02
CA LEU A 91 8.38 -3.63 -10.85
C LEU A 91 8.11 -2.72 -9.64
N PHE A 92 7.88 -1.42 -9.87
CA PHE A 92 7.59 -0.47 -8.80
C PHE A 92 6.33 -0.88 -8.04
N CYS A 93 5.25 -1.16 -8.77
CA CYS A 93 3.98 -1.62 -8.23
C CYS A 93 4.11 -3.01 -7.56
N GLN A 94 4.82 -3.94 -8.20
CA GLN A 94 4.92 -5.31 -7.70
C GLN A 94 5.66 -5.39 -6.36
N VAL A 95 6.75 -4.63 -6.18
CA VAL A 95 7.50 -4.64 -4.91
C VAL A 95 6.65 -4.11 -3.74
N ASN A 96 5.92 -3.00 -3.97
CA ASN A 96 4.98 -2.47 -2.97
C ASN A 96 3.84 -3.46 -2.66
N MET A 97 3.29 -4.11 -3.68
CA MET A 97 2.23 -5.11 -3.52
C MET A 97 2.70 -6.31 -2.70
N TRP A 98 3.92 -6.83 -2.93
CA TRP A 98 4.48 -7.93 -2.15
C TRP A 98 4.61 -7.58 -0.67
N PHE A 99 5.07 -6.35 -0.38
CA PHE A 99 5.16 -5.89 1.00
C PHE A 99 3.78 -5.78 1.65
N VAL A 100 2.78 -5.21 0.97
CA VAL A 100 1.38 -5.19 1.42
C VAL A 100 0.86 -6.60 1.68
N MET A 101 1.09 -7.55 0.78
CA MET A 101 0.69 -8.95 0.95
C MET A 101 1.37 -9.59 2.17
N SER A 102 2.64 -9.27 2.44
CA SER A 102 3.35 -9.76 3.62
C SER A 102 2.71 -9.27 4.93
N LEU A 103 2.20 -8.04 4.95
CA LEU A 103 1.46 -7.49 6.08
C LEU A 103 0.09 -8.15 6.25
N LEU A 104 -0.61 -8.38 5.13
CA LEU A 104 -1.92 -9.04 5.11
C LEU A 104 -1.86 -10.53 5.44
N HIS A 105 -0.72 -11.19 5.23
CA HIS A 105 -0.53 -12.61 5.55
C HIS A 105 -0.42 -12.87 7.06
N LYS A 106 -0.17 -11.83 7.85
CA LYS A 106 0.12 -11.97 9.28
C LYS A 106 -1.06 -12.63 10.03
N ASP A 107 -0.69 -13.55 10.93
CA ASP A 107 -1.54 -14.33 11.84
C ASP A 107 -2.28 -15.55 11.24
N GLY A 108 -1.96 -15.97 10.01
CA GLY A 108 -2.53 -17.19 9.41
C GLY A 108 -4.03 -17.10 9.12
N ILE A 109 -4.57 -15.88 9.15
CA ILE A 109 -5.97 -15.58 8.90
C ILE A 109 -6.22 -15.63 7.40
N LYS A 110 -7.22 -16.43 7.00
CA LYS A 110 -7.68 -16.46 5.62
C LYS A 110 -8.47 -15.17 5.33
N ARG A 111 -7.99 -14.38 4.38
CA ARG A 111 -8.63 -13.12 3.93
C ARG A 111 -9.12 -13.25 2.49
N ASN A 112 -10.20 -12.55 2.16
CA ASN A 112 -10.70 -12.44 0.79
C ASN A 112 -9.93 -11.33 0.08
N ILE A 113 -8.86 -11.70 -0.63
CA ILE A 113 -7.98 -10.75 -1.32
C ILE A 113 -8.17 -10.91 -2.83
N SER A 114 -8.48 -9.82 -3.52
CA SER A 114 -8.54 -9.74 -4.99
C SER A 114 -7.56 -8.71 -5.50
N ARG A 115 -6.91 -8.98 -6.63
CA ARG A 115 -6.20 -7.95 -7.40
C ARG A 115 -7.13 -7.42 -8.47
N VAL A 116 -7.25 -6.10 -8.55
CA VAL A 116 -8.17 -5.44 -9.48
C VAL A 116 -7.42 -5.02 -10.74
N PHE A 117 -8.05 -5.27 -11.89
CA PHE A 117 -7.57 -4.85 -13.20
C PHE A 117 -8.68 -4.08 -13.92
N PRO A 118 -8.34 -3.03 -14.69
CA PRO A 118 -9.31 -2.40 -15.58
C PRO A 118 -9.77 -3.41 -16.64
N VAL A 119 -11.04 -3.29 -17.03
CA VAL A 119 -11.54 -4.03 -18.19
C VAL A 119 -10.94 -3.39 -19.44
N VAL A 120 -9.95 -4.06 -20.03
CA VAL A 120 -9.40 -3.66 -21.33
C VAL A 120 -10.30 -4.25 -22.40
N HIS A 121 -11.08 -3.41 -23.06
CA HIS A 121 -11.78 -3.81 -24.29
C HIS A 121 -10.77 -3.74 -25.44
N ASP A 122 -10.55 -4.86 -26.14
CA ASP A 122 -9.76 -4.88 -27.37
C ASP A 122 -10.44 -3.96 -28.40
N THR A 123 -9.96 -2.73 -28.53
CA THR A 123 -10.20 -1.90 -29.71
C THR A 123 -9.30 -2.44 -30.82
N LYS A 124 -9.82 -3.39 -31.59
CA LYS A 124 -9.29 -3.73 -32.92
C LYS A 124 -9.49 -2.56 -33.88
#